data_AF-A0A8X6NZF0-F1
#
_entry.id   AF-A0A8X6NZF0-F1
#
_cell.length_a   1.000
_cell.length_b   1.000
_cell.length_c   1.000
_cell.angle_alpha   90.00
_cell.angle_beta   90.00
_cell.angle_gamma   90.00
#
_symmetry.space_group_name_H-M   'P 1'
#
loop_
_entity.id
_entity.type
_entity.pdbx_description
1 polymer ?
#
loop_
_entity_poly.entity_id
_entity_poly.type
_entity_poly.pdbx_seq_one_letter_code
_entity_poly.pdbx_strand_id
1 'polypeptide(L)'
;MLLMGTLLAALPLKKSFNFMMVVMCMYGLVQEGTAIMFPILVSHYMDKSEESIAMGCLNFYGGLLMLSMAPMIGYFRDNTGSYNGVFHILGGLVALMGIIWQLEPLILKFQKKQTLKRSNYVIVTRL
;
A
#
# COMPACT_ATOMS: atom_id res chain seq x y z
N MET A 1 2.90 4.07 2.53
CA MET A 1 1.51 3.62 2.74
C MET A 1 0.89 4.10 4.06
N LEU A 2 1.48 3.84 5.24
CA LEU A 2 0.92 4.33 6.52
C LEU A 2 0.67 5.84 6.54
N LEU A 3 1.70 6.63 6.21
CA LEU A 3 1.60 8.10 6.14
C LEU A 3 0.56 8.58 5.11
N MET A 4 0.44 7.89 3.98
CA MET A 4 -0.54 8.19 2.94
C MET A 4 -1.97 7.98 3.46
N GLY A 5 -2.22 6.86 4.15
CA GLY A 5 -3.52 6.55 4.73
C GLY A 5 -3.93 7.54 5.83
N THR A 6 -2.99 7.95 6.69
CA THR A 6 -3.26 8.95 7.73
C THR A 6 -3.54 10.33 7.14
N LEU A 7 -2.79 10.76 6.11
CA LEU A 7 -3.06 12.02 5.40
C LEU A 7 -4.45 12.03 4.76
N LEU A 8 -4.83 10.92 4.11
CA LEU A 8 -6.15 10.79 3.49
C LEU A 8 -7.29 10.79 4.53
N ALA A 9 -7.10 10.12 5.67
CA ALA A 9 -8.07 10.12 6.77
C ALA A 9 -8.14 11.47 7.52
N ALA A 10 -7.08 12.28 7.46
CA ALA A 10 -7.04 13.62 8.05
C ALA A 10 -7.74 14.69 7.19
N LEU A 11 -7.94 14.42 5.90
CA LEU A 11 -8.58 15.33 4.95
C LEU A 11 -9.95 15.89 5.42
N PRO A 12 -10.89 15.08 5.93
CA PRO A 12 -12.20 15.57 6.38
C PRO A 12 -12.18 16.32 7.73
N LEU A 13 -11.04 16.44 8.43
CA LEU A 13 -10.98 17.04 9.77
C LEU A 13 -11.20 18.56 9.77
N LYS A 14 -10.76 19.25 8.72
CA LYS A 14 -10.94 20.71 8.59
C LYS A 14 -11.43 21.04 7.18
N LYS A 15 -12.59 21.70 7.10
CA LYS A 15 -13.21 22.18 5.84
C LYS A 15 -12.51 23.42 5.25
N SER A 16 -11.23 23.63 5.55
CA SER A 16 -10.48 24.78 5.03
C SER A 16 -9.78 24.41 3.73
N PHE A 17 -9.93 25.24 2.71
CA PHE A 17 -9.30 25.04 1.40
C PHE A 17 -7.77 24.94 1.51
N ASN A 18 -7.15 25.83 2.28
CA ASN A 18 -5.69 25.84 2.48
C ASN A 18 -5.21 24.54 3.14
N PHE A 19 -5.98 24.01 4.10
CA PHE A 19 -5.65 22.74 4.74
C PHE A 19 -5.74 21.57 3.75
N MET A 20 -6.82 21.51 2.96
CA MET A 20 -7.02 20.46 1.95
C MET A 20 -5.92 20.49 0.89
N MET A 21 -5.54 21.68 0.41
CA MET A 21 -4.43 21.86 -0.54
C MET A 21 -3.12 21.27 -0.01
N VAL A 22 -2.72 21.67 1.20
CA VAL A 22 -1.46 21.20 1.80
C VAL A 22 -1.47 19.68 1.99
N VAL A 23 -2.57 19.11 2.50
CA VAL A 23 -2.67 17.66 2.70
C VAL A 23 -2.64 16.90 1.37
N MET A 24 -3.30 17.41 0.32
CA MET A 24 -3.28 16.78 -1.01
C MET A 24 -1.91 16.84 -1.68
N CYS A 25 -1.19 17.96 -1.55
CA CYS A 25 0.19 18.06 -2.05
C CYS A 25 1.10 17.03 -1.37
N MET A 26 1.03 16.93 -0.04
CA MET A 26 1.82 15.95 0.71
C MET A 26 1.43 14.51 0.36
N TYR A 27 0.13 14.24 0.22
CA TYR A 27 -0.38 12.94 -0.19
C TYR A 27 0.14 12.55 -1.58
N GLY A 28 0.09 13.45 -2.56
CA GLY A 28 0.59 13.20 -3.92
C GLY A 28 2.07 12.85 -3.95
N LEU A 29 2.90 13.58 -3.20
CA LEU A 29 4.34 13.31 -3.09
C LEU A 29 4.62 11.90 -2.53
N VAL A 30 3.88 11.49 -1.49
CA VAL A 30 4.05 10.17 -0.86
C VAL A 30 3.50 9.05 -1.76
N GLN A 31 2.41 9.32 -2.47
CA GLN A 31 1.77 8.34 -3.37
C GLN A 31 2.68 7.99 -4.55
N GLU A 32 3.24 8.99 -5.23
CA GLU A 32 4.15 8.78 -6.38
C GLU A 32 5.40 7.98 -5.99
N GLY A 33 6.01 8.30 -4.84
CA GLY A 33 7.14 7.52 -4.33
C GLY A 33 6.79 6.04 -4.11
N THR A 34 5.54 5.72 -3.77
CA THR A 34 5.07 4.34 -3.63
C THR A 34 4.77 3.70 -4.99
N ALA A 35 4.23 4.46 -5.94
CA ALA A 35 3.90 3.99 -7.29
C ALA A 35 5.16 3.49 -8.03
N ILE A 36 6.28 4.20 -7.91
CA ILE A 36 7.56 3.84 -8.52
C ILE A 36 8.15 2.57 -7.91
N MET A 37 7.86 2.26 -6.64
CA MET A 37 8.39 1.05 -5.98
C MET A 37 7.78 -0.24 -6.53
N PHE A 38 6.51 -0.24 -6.97
CA PHE A 38 5.85 -1.45 -7.47
C PHE A 38 6.58 -2.14 -8.63
N PRO A 39 6.92 -1.46 -9.75
CA PRO A 39 7.65 -2.10 -10.84
C PRO A 39 9.06 -2.53 -10.43
N ILE A 40 9.74 -1.78 -9.56
CA ILE A 40 11.06 -2.15 -9.03
C ILE A 40 10.96 -3.47 -8.25
N LEU A 41 9.92 -3.61 -7.44
CA LEU A 41 9.69 -4.82 -6.65
C LEU A 41 9.38 -6.01 -7.54
N VAL A 42 8.52 -5.82 -8.56
CA VAL A 42 8.17 -6.87 -9.51
C VAL A 42 9.40 -7.34 -10.28
N SER A 43 10.25 -6.43 -10.76
CA SER A 43 11.51 -6.78 -11.42
C SER A 43 12.52 -7.47 -10.48
N HIS A 44 12.41 -7.28 -9.15
CA HIS A 44 13.27 -7.95 -8.18
C HIS A 44 12.83 -9.39 -7.87
N TYR A 45 11.52 -9.67 -7.89
CA TYR A 45 10.98 -10.98 -7.52
C TYR A 45 10.60 -11.87 -8.72
N MET A 46 10.42 -11.29 -9.90
CA MET A 46 10.00 -12.01 -11.10
C MET A 46 11.14 -12.08 -12.11
N ASP A 47 11.16 -13.16 -12.89
CA ASP A 47 12.03 -13.25 -14.04
C ASP A 47 11.58 -12.28 -15.14
N LYS A 48 12.54 -11.79 -15.95
CA LYS A 48 12.27 -10.79 -17.00
C LYS A 48 11.17 -11.20 -18.00
N SER A 49 11.00 -12.49 -18.24
CA SER A 49 9.94 -13.02 -19.12
C SER A 49 8.55 -12.90 -18.52
N GLU A 50 8.43 -12.89 -17.19
CA GLU A 50 7.16 -12.87 -16.47
C GLU A 50 6.81 -11.47 -15.93
N GLU A 51 7.78 -10.56 -15.87
CA GLU A 51 7.64 -9.18 -15.35
C GLU A 51 6.45 -8.44 -16.00
N SER A 52 6.32 -8.51 -17.32
CA SER A 52 5.23 -7.85 -18.05
C SER A 52 3.86 -8.45 -17.73
N ILE A 53 3.78 -9.76 -17.52
CA ILE A 53 2.52 -10.45 -17.18
C ILE A 53 2.14 -10.10 -15.74
N ALA A 54 3.11 -10.13 -14.81
CA ALA A 54 2.91 -9.76 -13.41
C ALA A 54 2.41 -8.31 -13.26
N MET A 55 3.02 -7.36 -13.98
CA MET A 55 2.55 -5.98 -14.02
C MET A 55 1.15 -5.85 -14.64
N GLY A 56 0.84 -6.64 -15.68
CA GLY A 56 -0.49 -6.70 -16.26
C GLY A 56 -1.55 -7.16 -15.24
N CYS A 57 -1.26 -8.23 -14.49
CA CYS A 57 -2.15 -8.75 -13.44
C CYS A 57 -2.34 -7.75 -12.30
N LEU A 58 -1.27 -7.09 -11.85
CA LEU A 58 -1.32 -6.05 -10.80
C LEU A 58 -2.21 -4.88 -11.22
N ASN A 59 -2.03 -4.37 -12.44
CA ASN A 59 -2.84 -3.28 -12.96
C ASN A 59 -4.30 -3.68 -13.20
N PHE A 60 -4.55 -4.91 -13.67
CA PHE A 60 -5.90 -5.43 -13.84
C PHE A 60 -6.65 -5.51 -12.50
N TYR A 61 -6.00 -6.05 -11.45
CA TYR A 61 -6.56 -6.07 -10.11
C TYR A 61 -6.79 -4.65 -9.56
N GLY A 62 -5.82 -3.75 -9.75
CA GLY A 62 -5.98 -2.33 -9.39
C GLY A 62 -7.18 -1.67 -10.09
N GLY A 63 -7.38 -1.96 -11.37
CA GLY A 63 -8.54 -1.50 -12.15
C GLY A 63 -9.88 -2.01 -11.62
N LEU A 64 -9.96 -3.29 -11.23
CA LEU A 64 -11.16 -3.86 -10.61
C LEU A 64 -11.52 -3.17 -9.29
N LEU A 65 -10.51 -2.84 -8.47
CA LEU A 65 -10.71 -2.08 -7.25
C LEU A 65 -11.19 -0.65 -7.54
N MET A 66 -10.62 0.02 -8.54
CA MET A 66 -11.07 1.35 -8.97
C MET A 66 -12.50 1.36 -9.48
N LEU A 67 -12.93 0.30 -10.18
CA LEU A 67 -14.30 0.15 -10.63
C LEU A 67 -15.29 0.04 -9.46
N SER A 68 -14.87 -0.57 -8.35
CA SER A 68 -15.65 -0.64 -7.10
C SER A 68 -15.69 0.70 -6.36
N MET A 69 -14.68 1.55 -6.54
CA MET A 69 -14.58 2.86 -5.89
C MET A 69 -15.63 3.86 -6.40
N ALA A 70 -15.90 3.87 -7.71
CA ALA A 70 -16.88 4.78 -8.32
C ALA A 70 -18.31 4.66 -7.73
N PRO A 71 -18.95 3.48 -7.66
CA PRO A 71 -20.27 3.33 -7.05
C PRO A 71 -20.26 3.61 -5.54
N MET A 72 -19.15 3.32 -4.84
CA MET A 72 -19.01 3.66 -3.42
C MET A 72 -19.05 5.18 -3.22
N ILE A 73 -18.29 5.94 -4.02
CA ILE A 73 -18.29 7.41 -3.98
C ILE A 73 -19.69 7.96 -4.30
N GLY A 74 -20.38 7.38 -5.30
CA GLY A 74 -21.74 7.74 -5.67
C GLY A 74 -22.72 7.51 -4.51
N TYR A 75 -22.71 6.33 -3.90
CA TYR A 75 -23.58 6.01 -2.77
C TYR A 75 -23.43 6.98 -1.58
N PHE A 76 -22.19 7.32 -1.21
CA PHE A 76 -21.95 8.28 -0.13
C PHE A 76 -22.35 9.71 -0.50
N ARG A 77 -22.17 10.11 -1.77
CA ARG A 77 -22.66 11.41 -2.26
C ARG A 77 -24.18 11.48 -2.17
N ASP A 78 -24.86 10.43 -2.62
CA ASP A 78 -26.31 10.45 -2.82
C ASP A 78 -27.08 10.25 -1.50
N ASN A 79 -26.56 9.44 -0.57
CA ASN A 79 -27.24 9.15 0.71
C ASN A 79 -26.85 10.07 1.86
N THR A 80 -25.56 10.43 1.97
CA THR A 80 -25.06 11.23 3.11
C THR A 80 -24.78 12.68 2.74
N GLY A 81 -24.78 13.02 1.45
CA GLY A 81 -24.42 14.35 0.96
C GLY A 81 -22.97 14.75 1.28
N SER A 82 -22.14 13.80 1.74
CA SER A 82 -20.82 14.08 2.30
C SER A 82 -19.82 12.98 1.94
N TYR A 83 -18.62 13.40 1.55
CA TYR A 83 -17.51 12.51 1.21
C TYR A 83 -16.67 12.08 2.42
N ASN A 84 -16.96 12.59 3.62
CA ASN A 84 -16.13 12.34 4.80
C ASN A 84 -16.01 10.83 5.12
N GLY A 85 -17.11 10.08 4.95
CA GLY A 85 -17.10 8.63 5.16
C GLY A 85 -16.18 7.89 4.18
N VAL A 86 -16.19 8.31 2.91
CA VAL A 86 -15.31 7.76 1.87
C VAL A 86 -13.84 7.97 2.22
N PHE A 87 -13.46 9.18 2.65
CA PHE A 87 -12.08 9.48 3.01
C PHE A 87 -11.59 8.72 4.25
N HIS A 88 -12.45 8.52 5.25
CA HIS A 88 -12.11 7.70 6.41
C HIS A 88 -11.96 6.22 6.07
N ILE A 89 -12.86 5.65 5.26
CA ILE A 89 -12.80 4.24 4.86
C ILE A 89 -11.54 4.01 4.02
N LEU A 90 -11.31 4.83 2.99
CA LEU A 90 -10.13 4.69 2.12
C LEU A 90 -8.83 4.95 2.88
N GLY A 91 -8.78 6.00 3.71
CA GLY A 91 -7.61 6.30 4.53
C GLY A 91 -7.31 5.17 5.52
N GLY A 92 -8.34 4.59 6.13
CA GLY A 92 -8.23 3.43 7.01
C GLY A 92 -7.70 2.19 6.28
N LEU A 93 -8.25 1.86 5.11
CA LEU A 93 -7.79 0.73 4.30
C LEU A 93 -6.32 0.88 3.88
N VAL A 94 -5.92 2.07 3.41
CA VAL A 94 -4.53 2.35 3.02
C VAL A 94 -3.60 2.29 4.24
N ALA A 95 -4.05 2.76 5.40
CA ALA A 95 -3.28 2.65 6.63
C ALA A 95 -3.11 1.17 7.04
N LEU A 96 -4.16 0.36 7.00
CA LEU A 96 -4.11 -1.07 7.29
C LEU A 96 -3.15 -1.81 6.34
N MET A 97 -3.20 -1.53 5.04
CA MET A 97 -2.23 -2.07 4.07
C MET A 97 -0.81 -1.63 4.41
N GLY A 98 -0.64 -0.40 4.87
CA GLY A 98 0.64 0.08 5.37
C GLY A 98 1.15 -0.70 6.59
N ILE A 99 0.28 -1.11 7.52
CA ILE A 99 0.65 -1.97 8.65
C ILE A 99 1.11 -3.33 8.15
N ILE A 100 0.35 -3.94 7.22
CA ILE A 100 0.69 -5.24 6.62
C ILE A 100 2.05 -5.17 5.93
N TRP A 101 2.34 -4.08 5.22
CA TRP A 101 3.63 -3.88 4.57
C TRP A 101 4.82 -3.84 5.55
N GLN A 102 4.61 -3.30 6.76
CA GLN A 102 5.66 -3.31 7.79
C GLN A 102 5.96 -4.72 8.33
N LEU A 103 5.07 -5.69 8.12
CA LEU A 103 5.32 -7.08 8.52
C LEU A 103 6.32 -7.79 7.60
N GLU A 104 6.40 -7.41 6.32
CA GLU A 104 7.32 -8.01 5.36
C GLU A 104 8.80 -7.99 5.82
N PRO A 105 9.41 -6.85 6.20
CA PRO A 105 10.79 -6.83 6.67
C PRO A 105 10.97 -7.59 7.99
N LEU A 106 9.93 -7.69 8.83
CA LEU A 106 9.97 -8.49 10.04
C LEU A 106 10.05 -9.98 9.69
N ILE A 107 9.19 -10.45 8.79
CA ILE A 107 9.17 -11.84 8.31
C ILE A 107 10.52 -12.20 7.66
N LEU A 108 11.05 -11.34 6.79
CA LEU A 108 12.35 -11.56 6.14
C LEU A 108 13.50 -11.65 7.16
N LYS A 109 13.48 -10.81 8.22
CA LYS A 109 14.46 -10.91 9.32
C LYS A 109 14.35 -12.22 10.07
N PHE A 110 13.13 -12.69 10.35
CA PHE A 110 12.92 -13.98 11.03
C PHE A 110 13.39 -15.16 10.17
N GLN A 111 13.07 -15.16 8.87
CA GLN A 111 13.52 -16.20 7.93
C GLN A 111 15.05 -16.23 7.82
N LYS A 112 15.70 -15.07 7.64
CA LYS A 112 17.16 -14.98 7.56
C LYS A 112 17.83 -15.50 8.84
N LYS A 113 17.27 -15.17 10.01
CA LYS A 113 17.77 -15.66 11.30
C LYS A 113 17.64 -17.19 11.44
N GLN A 114 16.55 -17.77 10.93
CA GLN A 114 16.34 -19.22 10.93
C GLN A 114 17.28 -19.96 9.97
N THR A 115 17.48 -19.45 8.76
CA THR A 115 18.41 -20.02 7.78
C THR A 115 19.85 -20.01 8.29
N LEU A 116 20.30 -18.91 8.90
CA LEU A 116 21.62 -18.80 9.52
C LEU A 116 21.80 -19.80 10.67
N LYS A 117 20.79 -19.93 11.53
CA LYS A 117 20.81 -20.90 12.63
C LYS A 117 20.94 -22.33 12.08
N ARG A 118 20.13 -22.70 11.08
CA ARG A 118 20.18 -24.03 10.45
C ARG A 118 21.53 -24.32 9.78
N SER A 119 22.13 -23.34 9.09
CA SER A 119 23.46 -23.49 8.46
C SER A 119 24.56 -23.75 9.50
N ASN A 120 24.56 -23.02 10.63
CA ASN A 120 25.51 -23.28 11.73
C ASN A 120 25.35 -24.69 12.33
N TYR A 121 24.13 -25.21 12.49
CA TYR A 121 23.94 -26.60 12.95
C TYR A 121 24.53 -27.62 11.96
N VAL A 122 24.34 -27.44 10.65
CA VAL A 122 24.88 -28.38 9.65
C VAL A 122 26.42 -28.37 9.65
N ILE A 123 27.05 -27.23 9.91
CA ILE A 123 28.52 -27.13 10.02
C ILE A 123 29.03 -27.82 11.30
N VAL A 124 28.38 -27.60 12.44
CA VAL A 124 28.79 -28.20 13.73
C VAL A 124 28.61 -29.72 13.74
N THR A 125 27.61 -30.27 13.06
CA THR A 125 27.36 -31.73 13.02
C THR A 125 28.29 -32.48 12.04
N ARG A 126 29.09 -31.78 11.23
CA ARG A 126 30.06 -32.36 10.29
C ARG A 126 31.52 -32.34 10.79
N LEU A 127 31.75 -31.85 12.00
CA LEU A 127 33.03 -31.88 12.74
C LEU A 127 32.99 -32.99 13.78
#